data_AF-A0A537V4M6-F1
#
_entry.id   AF-A0A537V4M6-F1
#
_cell.length_a   1.000
_cell.length_b   1.000
_cell.length_c   1.000
_cell.angle_alpha   90.00
_cell.angle_beta   90.00
_cell.angle_gamma   90.00
#
_symmetry.space_group_name_H-M   'P 1'
#
loop_
_entity.id
_entity.type
_entity.pdbx_description
1 polymer ?
#
loop_
_entity_poly.entity_id
_entity_poly.type
_entity_poly.pdbx_seq_one_letter_code
_entity_poly.pdbx_strand_id
1 'polypeptide(L)'
;QKRAPSSRPDWIETVELRFPSGRTAHEIVVRDAAQLTWIVNLGCIDLNPHPVRADDLDHPDEFRVDLDPVPGVGWGQILEVALAAREVLEEFGLTAWPKTSGSRGVHVYARIERRWTFPEVRRAAVALAREVERREPDLATSKWWKEERHGVFLDYNQNAKDRTVASAYSVRPTPDGRVSTPLTWDEVPGCEPGAFTIRTVPGRFEREGDPWAGLDDAGGSLEPLLELSAQHEAAGFADAPWPPQYEKQANEPPRVQPSKKRGGPPTPEGIVPPPAPGKTAGPTGRRRTTMPLIEIARAATEKEALEGLERWRGKHPTVVPHLEPADVMVDSMRGRSTTWTRIRVNLRHVPEDERPLQEELEIDYDPWEGVEWPS
;
A
#
# COMPACT_ATOMS: atom_id res chain seq x y z
N GLN A 1 16.10 4.79 20.78
CA GLN A 1 15.83 5.62 21.97
C GLN A 1 14.52 6.37 21.74
N LYS A 2 13.61 6.44 22.72
CA LYS A 2 12.34 7.20 22.59
C LYS A 2 12.41 8.53 23.33
N ARG A 3 12.65 8.47 24.65
CA ARG A 3 12.80 9.65 25.49
C ARG A 3 14.05 10.46 25.11
N ALA A 4 13.88 11.75 24.89
CA ALA A 4 14.96 12.70 24.69
C ALA A 4 15.92 12.70 25.90
N PRO A 5 17.24 12.85 25.71
CA PRO A 5 18.19 13.03 26.80
C PRO A 5 17.80 14.22 27.70
N SER A 6 18.10 14.11 29.00
CA SER A 6 17.89 15.21 29.96
C SER A 6 18.86 16.37 29.71
N SER A 7 20.11 16.06 29.34
CA SER A 7 21.09 17.03 28.89
C SER A 7 21.03 17.13 27.36
N ARG A 8 20.49 18.23 26.86
CA ARG A 8 20.40 18.54 25.43
C ARG A 8 20.48 20.06 25.22
N PRO A 9 20.91 20.52 24.04
CA PRO A 9 20.86 21.94 23.70
C PRO A 9 19.42 22.48 23.68
N ASP A 10 19.23 23.75 24.04
CA ASP A 10 17.91 24.40 24.12
C ASP A 10 17.18 24.48 22.77
N TRP A 11 17.93 24.42 21.66
CA TRP A 11 17.39 24.43 20.29
C TRP A 11 16.88 23.05 19.83
N ILE A 12 16.99 22.00 20.67
CA ILE A 12 16.36 20.70 20.42
C ILE A 12 14.93 20.71 20.95
N GLU A 13 13.98 20.80 20.03
CA GLU A 13 12.55 20.74 20.32
C GLU A 13 12.15 19.32 20.80
N THR A 14 11.20 19.27 21.72
CA THR A 14 10.52 18.02 22.07
C THR A 14 9.04 18.23 22.28
N VAL A 15 8.27 17.17 22.03
CA VAL A 15 6.85 17.10 22.35
C VAL A 15 6.57 15.96 23.32
N GLU A 16 5.62 16.11 24.24
CA GLU A 16 5.19 15.02 25.12
C GLU A 16 4.23 14.08 24.36
N LEU A 17 4.66 12.83 24.18
CA LEU A 17 3.83 11.76 23.61
C LEU A 17 3.27 10.88 24.72
N ARG A 18 1.97 10.57 24.65
CA ARG A 18 1.30 9.58 25.50
C ARG A 18 1.20 8.23 24.78
N PHE A 19 1.72 7.19 25.42
CA PHE A 19 1.70 5.81 24.92
C PHE A 19 0.40 5.09 25.28
N PRO A 20 0.05 4.00 24.56
CA PRO A 20 -1.10 3.13 24.90
C PRO A 20 -1.05 2.59 26.35
N SER A 21 0.15 2.40 26.89
CA SER A 21 0.36 1.98 28.29
C SER A 21 -0.03 3.03 29.36
N GLY A 22 -0.45 4.24 28.96
CA GLY A 22 -0.72 5.39 29.84
C GLY A 22 0.52 6.21 30.21
N ARG A 23 1.73 5.68 29.97
CA ARG A 23 3.01 6.39 30.19
C ARG A 23 3.18 7.55 29.20
N THR A 24 3.99 8.54 29.57
CA THR A 24 4.41 9.63 28.67
C THR A 24 5.93 9.70 28.51
N ALA A 25 6.39 10.26 27.40
CA ALA A 25 7.78 10.66 27.19
C ALA A 25 7.87 11.93 26.33
N HIS A 26 8.83 12.79 26.63
CA HIS A 26 9.26 13.83 25.69
C HIS A 26 10.12 13.19 24.61
N GLU A 27 9.69 13.26 23.36
CA GLU A 27 10.43 12.77 22.19
C GLU A 27 10.94 13.95 21.36
N ILE A 28 12.06 13.73 20.65
CA ILE A 28 12.71 14.76 19.83
C ILE A 28 11.87 15.03 18.59
N VAL A 29 11.66 16.32 18.28
CA VAL A 29 11.06 16.76 17.04
C VAL A 29 12.18 17.26 16.13
N VAL A 30 12.34 16.63 14.97
CA VAL A 30 13.36 17.02 13.97
C VAL A 30 12.69 17.92 12.94
N ARG A 31 13.14 19.17 12.85
CA ARG A 31 12.64 20.25 11.99
C ARG A 31 13.60 20.62 10.88
N ASP A 32 14.90 20.45 11.12
CA ASP A 32 15.95 20.90 10.22
C ASP A 32 17.19 19.99 10.21
N ALA A 33 18.12 20.33 9.32
CA ALA A 33 19.37 19.59 9.14
C ALA A 33 20.29 19.62 10.37
N ALA A 34 20.26 20.68 11.19
CA ALA A 34 21.09 20.77 12.39
C ALA A 34 20.59 19.79 13.46
N GLN A 35 19.27 19.71 13.65
CA GLN A 35 18.64 18.76 14.57
C GLN A 35 18.84 17.30 14.10
N LEU A 36 18.73 17.05 12.78
CA LEU A 36 19.06 15.75 12.20
C LEU A 36 20.54 15.37 12.44
N THR A 37 21.47 16.30 12.19
CA THR A 37 22.90 16.06 12.42
C THR A 37 23.21 15.79 13.88
N TRP A 38 22.52 16.47 14.80
CA TRP A 38 22.70 16.25 16.23
C TRP A 38 22.29 14.85 16.67
N ILE A 39 21.14 14.33 16.22
CA ILE A 39 20.75 12.95 16.56
C ILE A 39 21.71 11.92 15.94
N VAL A 40 22.22 12.18 14.73
CA VAL A 40 23.25 11.34 14.09
C VAL A 40 24.54 11.34 14.90
N ASN A 41 24.97 12.50 15.42
CA ASN A 41 26.14 12.62 16.29
C ASN A 41 26.00 11.82 17.61
N LEU A 42 24.77 11.56 18.06
CA LEU A 42 24.51 10.66 19.19
C LEU A 42 24.54 9.17 18.81
N GLY A 43 24.88 8.83 17.57
CA GLY A 43 24.93 7.47 17.05
C GLY A 43 23.59 6.95 16.50
N CYS A 44 22.63 7.84 16.19
CA CYS A 44 21.38 7.42 15.57
C CYS A 44 21.61 7.00 14.12
N ILE A 45 21.41 5.71 13.83
CA ILE A 45 21.48 5.13 12.48
C ILE A 45 20.07 4.95 11.90
N ASP A 46 19.15 4.40 12.69
CA ASP A 46 17.78 4.05 12.29
C ASP A 46 16.76 5.02 12.92
N LEU A 47 16.14 5.85 12.09
CA LEU A 47 15.16 6.86 12.48
C LEU A 47 13.74 6.32 12.29
N ASN A 48 12.92 6.39 13.34
CA ASN A 48 11.60 5.79 13.38
C ASN A 48 10.54 6.82 13.79
N PRO A 49 10.05 7.66 12.86
CA PRO A 49 9.05 8.68 13.15
C PRO A 49 7.67 8.07 13.38
N HIS A 50 6.91 8.67 14.30
CA HIS A 50 5.48 8.41 14.43
C HIS A 50 4.74 8.92 13.18
N PRO A 51 3.59 8.32 12.80
CA PRO A 51 2.79 8.78 11.65
C PRO A 51 1.96 10.03 11.96
N VAL A 52 2.46 10.92 12.82
CA VAL A 52 1.77 12.13 13.32
C VAL A 52 2.74 13.30 13.31
N ARG A 53 2.20 14.52 13.34
CA ARG A 53 2.99 15.75 13.47
C ARG A 53 2.89 16.30 14.89
N ALA A 54 3.89 17.08 15.31
CA ALA A 54 4.02 17.53 16.70
C ALA A 54 2.86 18.43 17.20
N ASP A 55 2.10 19.01 16.29
CA ASP A 55 0.90 19.83 16.56
C ASP A 55 -0.38 19.00 16.79
N ASP A 56 -0.41 17.73 16.37
CA ASP A 56 -1.51 16.80 16.68
C ASP A 56 -0.97 15.37 16.72
N LEU A 57 -0.85 14.83 17.93
CA LEU A 57 -0.27 13.52 18.22
C LEU A 57 -1.28 12.37 18.29
N ASP A 58 -2.56 12.65 18.05
CA ASP A 58 -3.63 11.68 18.15
C ASP A 58 -4.27 11.34 16.80
N HIS A 59 -4.09 12.21 15.79
CA HIS A 59 -4.58 11.98 14.42
C HIS A 59 -3.43 11.80 13.43
N PRO A 60 -3.16 10.54 13.00
CA PRO A 60 -2.14 10.28 11.99
C PRO A 60 -2.38 11.00 10.68
N ASP A 61 -1.30 11.39 10.01
CA ASP A 61 -1.29 11.90 8.65
C ASP A 61 -0.72 10.87 7.65
N GLU A 62 -0.28 9.70 8.11
CA GLU A 62 0.24 8.62 7.28
C GLU A 62 -0.55 7.32 7.52
N PHE A 63 -1.03 6.72 6.44
CA PHE A 63 -1.44 5.32 6.40
C PHE A 63 -0.28 4.47 5.88
N ARG A 64 0.09 3.40 6.58
CA ARG A 64 1.29 2.62 6.29
C ARG A 64 0.94 1.15 6.01
N VAL A 65 1.32 0.64 4.85
CA VAL A 65 1.29 -0.79 4.52
C VAL A 65 2.70 -1.34 4.64
N ASP A 66 2.91 -2.28 5.55
CA ASP A 66 4.21 -2.94 5.77
C ASP A 66 4.12 -4.39 5.31
N LEU A 67 4.95 -4.73 4.32
CA LEU A 67 4.98 -6.04 3.67
C LEU A 67 6.18 -6.83 4.22
N ASP A 68 5.92 -7.71 5.20
CA ASP A 68 6.94 -8.52 5.87
C ASP A 68 6.90 -9.97 5.36
N PRO A 69 7.87 -10.40 4.55
CA PRO A 69 7.91 -11.78 4.05
C PRO A 69 8.16 -12.79 5.17
N VAL A 70 7.44 -13.92 5.13
CA VAL A 70 7.85 -15.11 5.90
C VAL A 70 9.16 -15.69 5.32
N PRO A 71 9.92 -16.49 6.08
CA PRO A 71 11.12 -17.14 5.56
C PRO A 71 10.82 -17.97 4.31
N GLY A 72 11.63 -17.80 3.26
CA GLY A 72 11.51 -18.55 2.00
C GLY A 72 10.75 -17.84 0.87
N VAL A 73 10.17 -16.66 1.14
CA VAL A 73 9.54 -15.84 0.10
C VAL A 73 10.61 -15.08 -0.68
N GLY A 74 10.59 -15.20 -2.00
CA GLY A 74 11.50 -14.51 -2.91
C GLY A 74 11.19 -13.02 -3.04
N TRP A 75 12.16 -12.22 -3.45
CA TRP A 75 11.98 -10.77 -3.56
C TRP A 75 10.90 -10.38 -4.57
N GLY A 76 10.84 -11.05 -5.73
CA GLY A 76 9.79 -10.82 -6.74
C GLY A 76 8.37 -10.98 -6.19
N GLN A 77 8.12 -11.99 -5.35
CA GLN A 77 6.81 -12.20 -4.72
C GLN A 77 6.41 -11.04 -3.79
N ILE A 78 7.38 -10.40 -3.14
CA ILE A 78 7.14 -9.21 -2.30
C ILE A 78 6.72 -8.02 -3.17
N LEU A 79 7.34 -7.88 -4.35
CA LEU A 79 6.99 -6.84 -5.31
C LEU A 79 5.60 -7.07 -5.91
N GLU A 80 5.23 -8.32 -6.21
CA GLU A 80 3.87 -8.67 -6.64
C GLU A 80 2.82 -8.24 -5.61
N VAL A 81 3.03 -8.57 -4.33
CA VAL A 81 2.13 -8.12 -3.25
C VAL A 81 2.15 -6.60 -3.07
N ALA A 82 3.28 -5.94 -3.31
CA ALA A 82 3.36 -4.47 -3.29
C ALA A 82 2.52 -3.82 -4.40
N LEU A 83 2.51 -4.39 -5.60
CA LEU A 83 1.67 -3.94 -6.71
C LEU A 83 0.18 -4.20 -6.41
N ALA A 84 -0.17 -5.36 -5.84
CA ALA A 84 -1.55 -5.61 -5.40
C ALA A 84 -1.99 -4.61 -4.31
N ALA A 85 -1.12 -4.31 -3.34
CA ALA A 85 -1.39 -3.30 -2.32
C ALA A 85 -1.59 -1.90 -2.91
N ARG A 86 -0.82 -1.53 -3.95
CA ARG A 86 -1.02 -0.28 -4.70
C ARG A 86 -2.40 -0.21 -5.31
N GLU A 87 -2.81 -1.25 -6.04
CA GLU A 87 -4.11 -1.29 -6.72
C GLU A 87 -5.26 -1.15 -5.72
N VAL A 88 -5.16 -1.83 -4.58
CA VAL A 88 -6.15 -1.70 -3.50
C VAL A 88 -6.15 -0.26 -2.95
N LEU A 89 -5.00 0.34 -2.64
CA LEU A 89 -4.96 1.73 -2.17
C LEU A 89 -5.61 2.70 -3.18
N GLU A 90 -5.23 2.63 -4.45
CA GLU A 90 -5.72 3.53 -5.50
C GLU A 90 -7.23 3.37 -5.72
N GLU A 91 -7.75 2.15 -5.64
CA GLU A 91 -9.19 1.89 -5.76
C GLU A 91 -10.03 2.46 -4.62
N PHE A 92 -9.42 2.60 -3.45
CA PHE A 92 -10.03 3.21 -2.28
C PHE A 92 -9.71 4.71 -2.18
N GLY A 93 -9.17 5.30 -3.24
CA GLY A 93 -8.93 6.75 -3.35
C GLY A 93 -7.67 7.24 -2.65
N LEU A 94 -6.75 6.34 -2.31
CA LEU A 94 -5.48 6.67 -1.66
C LEU A 94 -4.33 6.58 -2.66
N THR A 95 -3.55 7.67 -2.77
CA THR A 95 -2.32 7.65 -3.56
C THR A 95 -1.23 6.88 -2.81
N ALA A 96 -0.70 5.85 -3.45
CA ALA A 96 0.28 4.95 -2.84
C ALA A 96 1.72 5.37 -3.16
N TRP A 97 2.61 5.33 -2.18
CA TRP A 97 4.00 5.79 -2.28
C TRP A 97 4.95 4.69 -1.77
N PRO A 98 5.71 4.02 -2.65
CA PRO A 98 6.50 2.85 -2.28
C PRO A 98 7.91 3.22 -1.82
N LYS A 99 8.44 2.44 -0.88
CA LYS A 99 9.85 2.45 -0.52
C LYS A 99 10.35 1.06 -0.14
N THR A 100 11.61 0.77 -0.41
CA THR A 100 12.24 -0.39 0.23
C THR A 100 12.31 -0.15 1.73
N SER A 101 12.19 -1.21 2.54
CA SER A 101 12.40 -1.10 3.99
C SER A 101 13.88 -0.88 4.35
N GLY A 102 14.81 -1.18 3.42
CA GLY A 102 16.25 -1.33 3.69
C GLY A 102 16.59 -2.60 4.49
N SER A 103 15.61 -3.49 4.70
CA SER A 103 15.77 -4.81 5.32
C SER A 103 15.28 -5.89 4.34
N ARG A 104 14.17 -6.56 4.64
CA ARG A 104 13.63 -7.68 3.85
C ARG A 104 12.33 -7.36 3.11
N GLY A 105 11.64 -6.29 3.47
CA GLY A 105 10.29 -5.97 2.98
C GLY A 105 10.20 -4.66 2.21
N VAL A 106 8.97 -4.34 1.80
CA VAL A 106 8.58 -3.08 1.16
C VAL A 106 7.58 -2.37 2.07
N HIS A 107 7.69 -1.05 2.18
CA HIS A 107 6.62 -0.25 2.79
C HIS A 107 5.92 0.56 1.70
N VAL A 108 4.60 0.67 1.78
CA VAL A 108 3.79 1.54 0.92
C VAL A 108 3.05 2.51 1.80
N TYR A 109 3.25 3.81 1.59
CA TYR A 109 2.61 4.87 2.36
C TYR A 109 1.45 5.47 1.57
N ALA A 110 0.49 6.05 2.28
CA ALA A 110 -0.47 6.98 1.72
C ALA A 110 -0.63 8.17 2.68
N ARG A 111 -0.64 9.40 2.15
CA ARG A 111 -0.97 10.60 2.91
C ARG A 111 -2.48 10.61 3.16
N ILE A 112 -2.89 10.87 4.39
CA ILE A 112 -4.30 10.90 4.79
C ILE A 112 -4.65 12.22 5.49
N GLU A 113 -5.92 12.59 5.46
CA GLU A 113 -6.42 13.71 6.25
C GLU A 113 -6.27 13.46 7.77
N ARG A 114 -5.88 14.49 8.52
CA ARG A 114 -5.59 14.43 9.96
C ARG A 114 -6.84 14.51 10.82
N ARG A 115 -7.75 13.54 10.69
CA ARG A 115 -9.00 13.50 11.47
C ARG A 115 -9.40 12.13 12.00
N TRP A 116 -8.65 11.08 11.67
CA TRP A 116 -8.88 9.74 12.20
C TRP A 116 -7.91 9.44 13.33
N THR A 117 -8.39 8.74 14.34
CA THR A 117 -7.59 8.26 15.46
C THR A 117 -6.78 7.02 15.07
N PHE A 118 -5.72 6.68 15.81
CA PHE A 118 -4.95 5.44 15.59
C PHE A 118 -5.81 4.17 15.47
N PRO A 119 -6.86 3.94 16.29
CA PRO A 119 -7.75 2.81 16.09
C PRO A 119 -8.52 2.80 14.78
N GLU A 120 -8.94 3.96 14.28
CA GLU A 120 -9.60 4.06 12.97
C GLU A 120 -8.62 3.76 11.84
N VAL A 121 -7.43 4.36 11.86
CA VAL A 121 -6.38 4.09 10.86
C VAL A 121 -6.00 2.60 10.84
N ARG A 122 -5.86 1.97 12.02
CA ARG A 122 -5.60 0.54 12.10
C ARG A 122 -6.75 -0.32 11.57
N ARG A 123 -8.01 0.03 11.84
CA ARG A 123 -9.17 -0.71 11.29
C ARG A 123 -9.17 -0.66 9.76
N ALA A 124 -8.90 0.52 9.19
CA ALA A 124 -8.71 0.66 7.75
C ALA A 124 -7.56 -0.23 7.22
N ALA A 125 -6.46 -0.34 7.96
CA ALA A 125 -5.32 -1.18 7.60
C ALA A 125 -5.64 -2.68 7.64
N VAL A 126 -6.42 -3.13 8.62
CA VAL A 126 -6.93 -4.52 8.68
C VAL A 126 -7.83 -4.81 7.48
N ALA A 127 -8.72 -3.87 7.13
CA ALA A 127 -9.61 -4.01 6.00
C ALA A 127 -8.83 -4.10 4.67
N LEU A 128 -7.84 -3.24 4.48
CA LEU A 128 -6.94 -3.29 3.33
C LEU A 128 -6.16 -4.61 3.27
N ALA A 129 -5.60 -5.07 4.39
CA ALA A 129 -4.84 -6.32 4.45
C ALA A 129 -5.66 -7.53 4.03
N ARG A 130 -6.93 -7.61 4.47
CA ARG A 130 -7.87 -8.67 4.06
C ARG A 130 -8.22 -8.60 2.59
N GLU A 131 -8.38 -7.40 2.04
CA GLU A 131 -8.68 -7.23 0.61
C GLU A 131 -7.49 -7.61 -0.28
N VAL A 132 -6.25 -7.30 0.14
CA VAL A 132 -5.04 -7.77 -0.56
C VAL A 132 -4.93 -9.29 -0.47
N GLU A 133 -5.08 -9.89 0.72
CA GLU A 133 -5.09 -11.36 0.89
C GLU A 133 -6.20 -12.03 0.07
N ARG A 134 -7.38 -11.41 -0.07
CA ARG A 134 -8.46 -11.94 -0.92
C ARG A 134 -8.08 -11.97 -2.40
N ARG A 135 -7.27 -11.02 -2.88
CA ARG A 135 -6.82 -10.95 -4.27
C ARG A 135 -5.64 -11.87 -4.56
N GLU A 136 -4.70 -11.94 -3.60
CA GLU A 136 -3.47 -12.71 -3.71
C GLU A 136 -3.39 -13.79 -2.60
N PRO A 137 -4.35 -14.73 -2.52
CA PRO A 137 -4.48 -15.66 -1.39
C PRO A 137 -3.34 -16.67 -1.27
N ASP A 138 -2.52 -16.85 -2.31
CA ASP A 138 -1.35 -17.74 -2.26
C ASP A 138 -0.08 -16.98 -1.83
N LEU A 139 -0.02 -15.66 -2.08
CA LEU A 139 1.18 -14.84 -1.90
C LEU A 139 1.09 -13.88 -0.72
N ALA A 140 -0.10 -13.50 -0.26
CA ALA A 140 -0.31 -12.54 0.80
C ALA A 140 -1.08 -13.15 1.97
N THR A 141 -0.83 -12.65 3.19
CA THR A 141 -1.60 -13.07 4.37
C THR A 141 -1.89 -11.92 5.32
N SER A 142 -3.10 -11.93 5.91
CA SER A 142 -3.49 -11.04 7.01
C SER A 142 -3.52 -11.77 8.37
N LYS A 143 -3.08 -13.04 8.41
CA LYS A 143 -3.10 -13.85 9.63
C LYS A 143 -2.10 -13.35 10.66
N TRP A 144 -2.59 -13.04 11.86
CA TRP A 144 -1.76 -12.48 12.93
C TRP A 144 -0.67 -13.44 13.40
N TRP A 145 -1.01 -14.72 13.56
CA TRP A 145 -0.14 -15.70 14.19
C TRP A 145 0.91 -16.19 13.23
N LYS A 146 2.19 -16.11 13.63
CA LYS A 146 3.31 -16.57 12.79
C LYS A 146 3.17 -18.01 12.28
N GLU A 147 2.53 -18.88 13.05
CA GLU A 147 2.29 -20.29 12.67
C GLU A 147 1.22 -20.47 11.59
N GLU A 148 0.41 -19.44 11.33
CA GLU A 148 -0.65 -19.43 10.31
C GLU A 148 -0.24 -18.60 9.08
N ARG A 149 0.90 -17.89 9.13
CA ARG A 149 1.35 -17.03 8.02
C ARG A 149 1.96 -17.87 6.90
N HIS A 150 1.65 -17.49 5.68
CA HIS A 150 2.34 -17.89 4.46
C HIS A 150 2.63 -16.63 3.63
N GLY A 151 3.53 -16.72 2.66
CA GLY A 151 3.82 -15.60 1.76
C GLY A 151 4.21 -14.31 2.50
N VAL A 152 3.66 -13.19 2.04
CA VAL A 152 3.95 -11.85 2.53
C VAL A 152 2.88 -11.44 3.54
N PHE A 153 3.30 -11.19 4.78
CA PHE A 153 2.39 -10.70 5.81
C PHE A 153 2.20 -9.20 5.69
N LEU A 154 0.94 -8.75 5.60
CA LEU A 154 0.58 -7.35 5.68
C LEU A 154 0.45 -6.94 7.16
N ASP A 155 1.49 -6.33 7.73
CA ASP A 155 1.52 -5.95 9.15
C ASP A 155 0.69 -4.69 9.42
N TYR A 156 -0.64 -4.85 9.43
CA TYR A 156 -1.60 -3.80 9.78
C TYR A 156 -1.34 -3.17 11.15
N ASN A 157 -0.68 -3.88 12.07
CA ASN A 157 -0.37 -3.36 13.40
C ASN A 157 0.72 -2.30 13.40
N GLN A 158 1.39 -2.02 12.27
CA GLN A 158 2.26 -0.85 12.12
C GLN A 158 1.50 0.49 12.14
N ASN A 159 0.19 0.47 11.93
CA ASN A 159 -0.68 1.65 12.09
C ASN A 159 -1.18 1.84 13.52
N ALA A 160 -0.80 0.97 14.46
CA ALA A 160 -1.01 1.24 15.87
C ALA A 160 -0.03 2.33 16.36
N LYS A 161 -0.40 3.10 17.38
CA LYS A 161 0.49 4.01 18.09
C LYS A 161 1.68 3.24 18.67
N ASP A 162 2.83 3.89 18.67
CA ASP A 162 4.09 3.40 19.26
C ASP A 162 4.72 2.19 18.53
N ARG A 163 4.83 2.29 17.20
CA ARG A 163 5.41 1.27 16.33
C ARG A 163 6.65 1.78 15.61
N THR A 164 7.63 0.90 15.42
CA THR A 164 8.89 1.23 14.75
C THR A 164 8.77 1.00 13.25
N VAL A 165 8.79 2.09 12.48
CA VAL A 165 8.86 2.06 11.03
C VAL A 165 9.98 3.02 10.61
N ALA A 166 11.01 2.50 9.94
CA ALA A 166 12.12 3.32 9.47
C ALA A 166 11.63 4.42 8.52
N SER A 167 12.10 5.66 8.72
CA SER A 167 11.75 6.79 7.84
C SER A 167 12.25 6.56 6.42
N ALA A 168 11.62 7.24 5.46
CA ALA A 168 12.23 7.46 4.16
C ALA A 168 13.67 8.01 4.36
N TYR A 169 14.61 7.48 3.57
CA TYR A 169 16.04 7.76 3.60
C TYR A 169 16.78 7.38 4.89
N SER A 170 16.14 6.71 5.86
CA SER A 170 16.87 6.19 7.03
C SER A 170 17.85 5.10 6.60
N VAL A 171 19.08 5.22 7.08
CA VAL A 171 20.05 4.11 7.02
C VAL A 171 19.56 3.01 7.95
N ARG A 172 19.80 1.76 7.57
CA ARG A 172 19.49 0.57 8.36
C ARG A 172 20.79 -0.02 8.89
N PRO A 173 20.79 -0.63 10.09
CA PRO A 173 21.98 -1.23 10.68
C PRO A 173 22.30 -2.59 10.05
N THR A 174 22.44 -2.62 8.72
CA THR A 174 22.88 -3.79 7.95
C THR A 174 24.38 -3.69 7.66
N PRO A 175 25.09 -4.82 7.41
CA PRO A 175 26.53 -4.80 7.14
C PRO A 175 26.95 -3.91 5.96
N ASP A 176 26.06 -3.78 4.97
CA ASP A 176 26.22 -2.98 3.75
C ASP A 176 25.64 -1.55 3.86
N GLY A 177 25.03 -1.19 5.01
CA GLY A 177 24.47 0.13 5.26
C GLY A 177 23.32 0.49 4.31
N ARG A 178 22.36 -0.43 4.14
CA ARG A 178 21.18 -0.22 3.30
C ARG A 178 20.35 0.95 3.75
N VAL A 179 19.59 1.54 2.84
CA VAL A 179 18.72 2.69 3.10
C VAL A 179 17.27 2.31 2.80
N SER A 180 16.33 2.72 3.67
CA SER A 180 14.91 2.65 3.34
C SER A 180 14.59 3.69 2.28
N THR A 181 14.54 3.28 1.01
CA THR A 181 14.67 4.21 -0.10
C THR A 181 13.33 4.40 -0.82
N PRO A 182 12.80 5.65 -0.87
CA PRO A 182 11.67 6.00 -1.71
C PRO A 182 11.92 5.69 -3.18
N LEU A 183 10.90 5.11 -3.83
CA LEU A 183 10.90 4.73 -5.23
C LEU A 183 9.69 5.32 -5.93
N THR A 184 9.80 5.48 -7.25
CA THR A 184 8.62 5.56 -8.11
C THR A 184 8.05 4.16 -8.30
N TRP A 185 6.75 4.06 -8.62
CA TRP A 185 6.15 2.75 -8.89
C TRP A 185 6.77 2.02 -10.08
N ASP A 186 7.32 2.77 -11.03
CA ASP A 186 7.97 2.25 -12.21
C ASP A 186 9.27 1.50 -11.90
N GLU A 187 9.93 1.85 -10.79
CA GLU A 187 11.15 1.19 -10.34
C GLU A 187 10.86 -0.08 -9.55
N VAL A 188 9.67 -0.18 -8.93
CA VAL A 188 9.34 -1.25 -7.98
C VAL A 188 9.59 -2.65 -8.58
N PRO A 189 9.09 -3.00 -9.78
CA PRO A 189 9.27 -4.34 -10.32
C PRO A 189 10.74 -4.77 -10.46
N GLY A 190 11.64 -3.83 -10.80
CA GLY A 190 13.06 -4.13 -11.03
C GLY A 190 14.01 -3.71 -9.90
N CYS A 191 13.48 -3.23 -8.77
CA CYS A 191 14.33 -2.69 -7.72
C CYS A 191 15.03 -3.81 -6.94
N GLU A 192 16.28 -3.58 -6.58
CA GLU A 192 17.05 -4.49 -5.74
C GLU A 192 17.45 -3.79 -4.44
N PRO A 193 17.05 -4.28 -3.25
CA PRO A 193 17.35 -3.63 -1.97
C PRO A 193 18.84 -3.36 -1.75
N GLY A 194 19.71 -4.26 -2.25
CA GLY A 194 21.16 -4.13 -2.15
C GLY A 194 21.75 -2.97 -2.97
N ALA A 195 21.02 -2.43 -3.95
CA ALA A 195 21.45 -1.28 -4.73
C ALA A 195 21.35 0.04 -3.93
N PHE A 196 20.55 0.06 -2.87
CA PHE A 196 20.25 1.26 -2.09
C PHE A 196 21.00 1.27 -0.76
N THR A 197 22.13 1.97 -0.73
CA THR A 197 23.02 2.07 0.44
C THR A 197 23.34 3.52 0.75
N ILE A 198 23.88 3.77 1.95
CA ILE A 198 24.38 5.08 2.36
C ILE A 198 25.39 5.67 1.36
N ARG A 199 26.07 4.84 0.55
CA ARG A 199 27.04 5.26 -0.45
C ARG A 199 26.42 5.56 -1.82
N THR A 200 25.29 4.95 -2.15
CA THR A 200 24.69 5.02 -3.50
C THR A 200 23.50 5.98 -3.58
N VAL A 201 22.72 6.09 -2.50
CA VAL A 201 21.48 6.90 -2.47
C VAL A 201 21.72 8.40 -2.66
N PRO A 202 22.75 9.05 -2.09
CA PRO A 202 22.98 10.48 -2.32
C PRO A 202 23.15 10.83 -3.81
N GLY A 203 24.01 10.10 -4.51
CA GLY A 203 24.21 10.31 -5.95
C GLY A 203 22.97 9.96 -6.79
N ARG A 204 22.13 9.03 -6.32
CA ARG A 204 20.81 8.78 -6.94
C ARG A 204 19.91 9.99 -6.80
N PHE A 205 19.75 10.51 -5.58
CA PHE A 205 18.89 11.65 -5.29
C PHE A 205 19.29 12.90 -6.10
N GLU A 206 20.59 13.16 -6.25
CA GLU A 206 21.09 14.25 -7.09
C GLU A 206 20.70 14.12 -8.58
N ARG A 207 20.60 12.89 -9.10
CA ARG A 207 20.25 12.64 -10.51
C ARG A 207 18.74 12.57 -10.76
N GLU A 208 18.01 11.95 -9.85
CA GLU A 208 16.61 11.54 -10.06
C GLU A 208 15.62 12.42 -9.28
N GLY A 209 16.09 13.16 -8.27
CA GLY A 209 15.23 13.94 -7.38
C GLY A 209 14.52 13.07 -6.33
N ASP A 210 13.45 13.63 -5.76
CA ASP A 210 12.61 12.95 -4.77
C ASP A 210 11.43 12.24 -5.45
N PRO A 211 11.37 10.89 -5.44
CA PRO A 211 10.22 10.14 -5.96
C PRO A 211 8.91 10.44 -5.25
N TRP A 212 8.96 11.00 -4.04
CA TRP A 212 7.80 11.29 -3.19
C TRP A 212 7.47 12.79 -3.12
N ALA A 213 7.99 13.61 -4.04
CA ALA A 213 7.80 15.07 -4.02
C ALA A 213 6.33 15.53 -3.92
N GLY A 214 5.37 14.75 -4.43
CA GLY A 214 3.93 15.04 -4.38
C GLY A 214 3.17 14.43 -3.19
N LEU A 215 3.86 13.80 -2.23
CA LEU A 215 3.22 13.07 -1.12
C LEU A 215 2.28 13.97 -0.30
N ASP A 216 2.72 15.18 0.06
CA ASP A 216 1.95 16.06 0.93
C ASP A 216 0.75 16.72 0.24
N ASP A 217 0.73 16.74 -1.10
CA ASP A 217 -0.41 17.23 -1.90
C ASP A 217 -1.48 16.15 -2.11
N ALA A 218 -1.17 14.88 -1.80
CA ALA A 218 -1.99 13.71 -2.10
C ALA A 218 -2.77 13.17 -0.88
N GLY A 219 -3.28 14.08 -0.04
CA GLY A 219 -4.10 13.71 1.13
C GLY A 219 -5.41 13.04 0.75
N GLY A 220 -5.56 11.76 1.09
CA GLY A 220 -6.77 10.99 0.81
C GLY A 220 -7.63 10.70 2.04
N SER A 221 -8.85 10.25 1.76
CA SER A 221 -9.83 9.90 2.79
C SER A 221 -9.76 8.41 3.15
N LEU A 222 -9.89 8.09 4.45
CA LEU A 222 -10.04 6.71 4.93
C LEU A 222 -11.50 6.22 4.98
N GLU A 223 -12.50 7.06 4.68
CA GLU A 223 -13.90 6.65 4.72
C GLU A 223 -14.19 5.38 3.90
N PRO A 224 -13.70 5.23 2.66
CA PRO A 224 -13.94 4.01 1.87
C PRO A 224 -13.39 2.73 2.52
N LEU A 225 -12.22 2.80 3.16
CA LEU A 225 -11.62 1.65 3.85
C LEU A 225 -12.31 1.37 5.20
N LEU A 226 -12.79 2.40 5.89
CA LEU A 226 -13.58 2.25 7.11
C LEU A 226 -14.95 1.64 6.81
N GLU A 227 -15.57 1.98 5.67
CA GLU A 227 -16.78 1.33 5.21
C GLU A 227 -16.53 -0.15 4.88
N LEU A 228 -15.43 -0.48 4.22
CA LEU A 228 -15.01 -1.87 4.02
C LEU A 228 -14.80 -2.60 5.36
N SER A 229 -14.20 -1.93 6.34
CA SER A 229 -14.08 -2.48 7.71
C SER A 229 -15.45 -2.80 8.32
N ALA A 230 -16.43 -1.90 8.18
CA ALA A 230 -17.79 -2.12 8.67
C ALA A 230 -18.49 -3.29 7.93
N GLN A 231 -18.23 -3.45 6.63
CA GLN A 231 -18.72 -4.59 5.86
C GLN A 231 -18.10 -5.91 6.35
N HIS A 232 -16.79 -5.94 6.66
CA HIS A 232 -16.16 -7.10 7.29
C HIS A 232 -16.84 -7.47 8.62
N GLU A 233 -17.08 -6.48 9.48
CA GLU A 233 -17.75 -6.71 10.76
C GLU A 233 -19.17 -7.26 10.55
N ALA A 234 -19.93 -6.71 9.61
CA ALA A 234 -21.26 -7.19 9.25
C ALA A 234 -21.24 -8.62 8.65
N ALA A 235 -20.18 -8.97 7.93
CA ALA A 235 -19.93 -10.33 7.41
C ALA A 235 -19.41 -11.31 8.48
N GLY A 236 -19.29 -10.86 9.75
CA GLY A 236 -18.94 -11.70 10.89
C GLY A 236 -17.44 -11.84 11.15
N PHE A 237 -16.58 -11.03 10.52
CA PHE A 237 -15.16 -11.01 10.90
C PHE A 237 -14.97 -10.44 12.30
N ALA A 238 -14.17 -11.11 13.12
CA ALA A 238 -13.65 -10.53 14.35
C ALA A 238 -12.68 -9.37 14.05
N ASP A 239 -12.44 -8.48 15.03
CA ASP A 239 -11.30 -7.55 14.95
C ASP A 239 -10.00 -8.37 14.88
N ALA A 240 -8.97 -7.81 14.25
CA ALA A 240 -7.66 -8.42 14.28
C ALA A 240 -7.03 -8.27 15.69
N PRO A 241 -6.20 -9.21 16.15
CA PRO A 241 -5.49 -9.08 17.41
C PRO A 241 -4.66 -7.80 17.50
N TRP A 242 -4.80 -7.08 18.61
CA TRP A 242 -3.99 -5.92 18.94
C TRP A 242 -2.69 -6.31 19.63
N PRO A 243 -1.65 -5.46 19.57
CA PRO A 243 -0.45 -5.66 20.36
C PRO A 243 -0.78 -5.75 21.87
N PRO A 244 -0.07 -6.58 22.65
CA PRO A 244 -0.41 -6.87 24.05
C PRO A 244 -0.59 -5.66 24.97
N GLN A 245 0.12 -4.55 24.68
CA GLN A 245 0.10 -3.31 25.45
C GLN A 245 -1.16 -2.46 25.27
N TYR A 246 -2.04 -2.79 24.31
CA TYR A 246 -3.33 -2.12 24.13
C TYR A 246 -4.39 -2.75 25.02
N GLU A 247 -5.38 -1.97 25.45
CA GLU A 247 -6.60 -2.51 26.04
C GLU A 247 -7.29 -3.47 25.08
N LYS A 248 -7.90 -4.53 25.61
CA LYS A 248 -8.60 -5.53 24.80
C LYS A 248 -9.89 -4.93 24.23
N GLN A 249 -10.07 -5.00 22.92
CA GLN A 249 -11.29 -4.49 22.28
C GLN A 249 -12.45 -5.49 22.39
N ALA A 250 -13.69 -4.99 22.33
CA ALA A 250 -14.91 -5.79 22.57
C ALA A 250 -15.05 -7.02 21.66
N ASN A 251 -14.67 -6.89 20.38
CA ASN A 251 -14.73 -7.95 19.36
C ASN A 251 -13.36 -8.54 19.02
N GLU A 252 -12.36 -8.35 19.89
CA GLU A 252 -11.01 -8.87 19.68
C GLU A 252 -10.93 -10.35 20.10
N PRO A 253 -10.44 -11.25 19.22
CA PRO A 253 -10.23 -12.64 19.56
C PRO A 253 -9.15 -12.78 20.65
N PRO A 254 -9.07 -13.94 21.32
CA PRO A 254 -8.03 -14.18 22.31
C PRO A 254 -6.63 -13.96 21.72
N ARG A 255 -5.80 -13.17 22.41
CA ARG A 255 -4.38 -12.93 22.07
C ARG A 255 -3.47 -14.12 22.44
N VAL A 256 -3.99 -15.35 22.46
CA VAL A 256 -3.20 -16.57 22.73
C VAL A 256 -2.99 -17.31 21.41
N GLN A 257 -1.77 -17.81 21.20
CA GLN A 257 -1.43 -18.59 20.01
C GLN A 257 -2.41 -19.77 19.81
N PRO A 258 -2.88 -20.03 18.58
CA PRO A 258 -3.79 -21.12 18.27
C PRO A 258 -3.30 -22.47 18.81
N SER A 259 -2.03 -22.79 18.60
CA SER A 259 -1.36 -24.00 19.11
C SER A 259 -1.39 -24.16 20.65
N LYS A 260 -1.63 -23.07 21.38
CA LYS A 260 -1.70 -23.04 22.85
C LYS A 260 -3.11 -22.87 23.40
N LYS A 261 -4.12 -22.75 22.53
CA LYS A 261 -5.52 -22.59 22.93
C LYS A 261 -6.08 -23.94 23.40
N ARG A 262 -6.38 -24.06 24.69
CA ARG A 262 -7.13 -25.20 25.22
C ARG A 262 -8.63 -24.94 25.08
N GLY A 263 -9.27 -25.55 24.08
CA GLY A 263 -10.73 -25.58 23.93
C GLY A 263 -11.39 -24.20 23.75
N GLY A 264 -11.90 -23.93 22.56
CA GLY A 264 -12.73 -22.76 22.30
C GLY A 264 -13.15 -22.70 20.84
N PRO A 265 -14.23 -21.97 20.51
CA PRO A 265 -14.70 -21.86 19.13
C PRO A 265 -13.59 -21.28 18.24
N PRO A 266 -13.50 -21.71 16.96
CA PRO A 266 -12.61 -21.10 15.99
C PRO A 266 -12.90 -19.61 15.90
N THR A 267 -11.87 -18.80 15.63
CA THR A 267 -12.08 -17.38 15.34
C THR A 267 -12.98 -17.29 14.11
N PRO A 268 -14.07 -16.51 14.14
CA PRO A 268 -14.89 -16.34 12.96
C PRO A 268 -14.06 -15.80 11.80
N GLU A 269 -13.84 -16.66 10.81
CA GLU A 269 -13.30 -16.30 9.50
C GLU A 269 -14.53 -16.05 8.62
N GLY A 270 -15.01 -14.81 8.62
CA GLY A 270 -16.07 -14.42 7.70
C GLY A 270 -15.63 -14.61 6.25
N ILE A 271 -16.55 -14.49 5.30
CA ILE A 271 -16.18 -14.35 3.89
C ILE A 271 -15.97 -12.87 3.65
N VAL A 272 -14.76 -12.48 3.24
CA VAL A 272 -14.43 -11.08 2.93
C VAL A 272 -15.48 -10.62 1.92
N PRO A 273 -16.38 -9.68 2.30
CA PRO A 273 -17.47 -9.31 1.43
C PRO A 273 -16.91 -8.73 0.13
N PRO A 274 -17.63 -8.88 -0.99
CA PRO A 274 -17.23 -8.29 -2.26
C PRO A 274 -17.07 -6.76 -2.11
N PRO A 275 -16.28 -6.11 -2.99
CA PRO A 275 -15.65 -4.83 -2.69
C PRO A 275 -16.62 -3.66 -2.48
N ALA A 276 -16.05 -2.57 -1.95
CA ALA A 276 -16.57 -1.24 -1.63
C ALA A 276 -17.86 -0.75 -2.36
N PRO A 277 -18.65 0.15 -1.74
CA PRO A 277 -19.91 0.67 -2.28
C PRO A 277 -19.78 1.10 -3.74
N GLY A 278 -20.73 0.62 -4.55
CA GLY A 278 -20.74 0.84 -5.98
C GLY A 278 -19.91 -0.16 -6.77
N LYS A 279 -19.64 -1.39 -6.32
CA LYS A 279 -19.09 -2.46 -7.18
C LYS A 279 -19.74 -3.81 -6.82
N THR A 280 -20.11 -4.63 -7.81
CA THR A 280 -20.72 -5.96 -7.60
C THR A 280 -19.84 -7.10 -8.11
N ALA A 281 -19.83 -8.23 -7.39
CA ALA A 281 -19.17 -9.46 -7.82
C ALA A 281 -19.99 -10.17 -8.90
N GLY A 282 -19.34 -10.57 -9.99
CA GLY A 282 -19.95 -11.41 -11.03
C GLY A 282 -20.07 -12.88 -10.59
N PRO A 283 -20.86 -13.69 -11.32
CA PRO A 283 -21.18 -15.09 -10.98
C PRO A 283 -19.98 -16.06 -10.96
N THR A 284 -18.81 -15.61 -11.41
CA THR A 284 -17.55 -16.39 -11.45
C THR A 284 -16.52 -15.92 -10.42
N GLY A 285 -16.84 -14.94 -9.57
CA GLY A 285 -15.88 -14.33 -8.65
C GLY A 285 -14.88 -13.38 -9.32
N ARG A 286 -14.88 -13.25 -10.66
CA ARG A 286 -14.16 -12.18 -11.38
C ARG A 286 -14.97 -10.88 -11.38
N ARG A 287 -14.24 -9.80 -11.14
CA ARG A 287 -14.71 -8.42 -10.93
C ARG A 287 -15.46 -7.85 -12.13
N ARG A 288 -16.55 -7.10 -11.89
CA ARG A 288 -17.12 -6.14 -12.86
C ARG A 288 -16.91 -4.73 -12.31
N THR A 289 -16.33 -3.86 -13.13
CA THR A 289 -16.28 -2.41 -12.93
C THR A 289 -17.71 -1.85 -12.96
N THR A 290 -18.03 -0.86 -12.11
CA THR A 290 -19.35 -0.19 -12.11
C THR A 290 -19.57 0.67 -13.33
N MET A 291 -18.47 1.21 -13.85
CA MET A 291 -18.45 1.69 -15.21
C MET A 291 -18.31 0.46 -16.09
N PRO A 292 -19.15 0.26 -17.11
CA PRO A 292 -19.00 -0.84 -18.06
C PRO A 292 -17.75 -0.58 -18.93
N LEU A 293 -16.60 -0.68 -18.29
CA LEU A 293 -15.29 -0.34 -18.82
C LEU A 293 -14.67 -1.63 -19.34
N ILE A 294 -14.36 -1.63 -20.62
CA ILE A 294 -13.64 -2.71 -21.29
C ILE A 294 -12.28 -2.20 -21.72
N GLU A 295 -11.29 -3.08 -21.69
CA GLU A 295 -9.98 -2.83 -22.23
C GLU A 295 -9.95 -3.28 -23.71
N ILE A 296 -9.45 -2.42 -24.59
CA ILE A 296 -9.48 -2.68 -26.03
C ILE A 296 -8.10 -3.10 -26.54
N ALA A 297 -7.04 -2.43 -26.07
CA ALA A 297 -5.69 -2.69 -26.55
C ALA A 297 -4.63 -2.33 -25.51
N ARG A 298 -3.56 -3.11 -25.50
CA ARG A 298 -2.24 -2.78 -24.95
C ARG A 298 -1.28 -2.80 -26.11
N ALA A 299 -0.59 -1.70 -26.38
CA ALA A 299 0.36 -1.66 -27.49
C ALA A 299 1.64 -0.92 -27.11
N ALA A 300 2.75 -1.28 -27.74
CA ALA A 300 4.04 -0.62 -27.50
C ALA A 300 3.99 0.87 -27.86
N THR A 301 3.11 1.26 -28.79
CA THR A 301 2.93 2.66 -29.21
C THR A 301 1.47 3.11 -29.15
N GLU A 302 1.26 4.42 -28.96
CA GLU A 302 -0.09 5.02 -28.97
C GLU A 302 -0.78 4.80 -30.32
N LYS A 303 -0.02 4.89 -31.42
CA LYS A 303 -0.53 4.66 -32.77
C LYS A 303 -1.12 3.25 -32.92
N GLU A 304 -0.38 2.23 -32.52
CA GLU A 304 -0.84 0.85 -32.57
C GLU A 304 -2.07 0.64 -31.68
N ALA A 305 -2.08 1.22 -30.48
CA ALA A 305 -3.23 1.14 -29.59
C ALA A 305 -4.48 1.74 -30.26
N LEU A 306 -4.35 2.92 -30.88
CA LEU A 306 -5.44 3.59 -31.61
C LEU A 306 -5.89 2.79 -32.84
N GLU A 307 -4.99 2.13 -33.56
CA GLU A 307 -5.36 1.20 -34.63
C GLU A 307 -6.15 0.00 -34.11
N GLY A 308 -5.81 -0.49 -32.91
CA GLY A 308 -6.61 -1.46 -32.18
C GLY A 308 -8.01 -0.95 -31.88
N LEU A 309 -8.13 0.29 -31.37
CA LEU A 309 -9.43 0.92 -31.12
C LEU A 309 -10.29 1.01 -32.39
N GLU A 310 -9.72 1.40 -33.54
CA GLU A 310 -10.46 1.48 -34.79
C GLU A 310 -10.94 0.12 -35.30
N ARG A 311 -10.14 -0.95 -35.14
CA ARG A 311 -10.58 -2.32 -35.44
C ARG A 311 -11.76 -2.74 -34.57
N TRP A 312 -11.68 -2.44 -33.28
CA TRP A 312 -12.77 -2.71 -32.35
C TRP A 312 -14.04 -1.93 -32.72
N ARG A 313 -13.92 -0.63 -33.08
CA ARG A 313 -15.06 0.17 -33.58
C ARG A 313 -15.72 -0.45 -34.82
N GLY A 314 -14.93 -1.00 -35.74
CA GLY A 314 -15.43 -1.70 -36.92
C GLY A 314 -16.22 -2.98 -36.61
N LYS A 315 -15.84 -3.69 -35.54
CA LYS A 315 -16.55 -4.90 -35.05
C LYS A 315 -17.85 -4.55 -34.30
N HIS A 316 -17.91 -3.36 -33.71
CA HIS A 316 -19.01 -2.92 -32.83
C HIS A 316 -19.79 -1.71 -33.37
N PRO A 317 -20.33 -1.75 -34.60
CA PRO A 317 -20.94 -0.58 -35.26
C PRO A 317 -22.22 -0.08 -34.56
N THR A 318 -22.87 -0.90 -33.75
CA THR A 318 -24.03 -0.51 -32.94
C THR A 318 -23.63 0.24 -31.67
N VAL A 319 -22.42 0.05 -31.17
CA VAL A 319 -21.91 0.64 -29.92
C VAL A 319 -21.30 2.01 -30.16
N VAL A 320 -20.58 2.17 -31.27
CA VAL A 320 -19.85 3.40 -31.62
C VAL A 320 -20.71 4.68 -31.58
N PRO A 321 -21.97 4.69 -32.06
CA PRO A 321 -22.83 5.88 -32.02
C PRO A 321 -23.14 6.39 -30.61
N HIS A 322 -23.00 5.55 -29.59
CA HIS A 322 -23.28 5.89 -28.19
C HIS A 322 -22.06 6.42 -27.44
N LEU A 323 -20.86 6.33 -28.00
CA LEU A 323 -19.63 6.71 -27.30
C LEU A 323 -19.34 8.21 -27.44
N GLU A 324 -19.02 8.85 -26.33
CA GLU A 324 -18.46 10.19 -26.30
C GLU A 324 -16.92 10.16 -26.32
N PRO A 325 -16.23 11.25 -26.73
CA PRO A 325 -14.78 11.31 -26.67
C PRO A 325 -14.21 11.00 -25.27
N ALA A 326 -14.90 11.43 -24.21
CA ALA A 326 -14.51 11.19 -22.82
C ALA A 326 -14.65 9.72 -22.37
N ASP A 327 -15.38 8.90 -23.14
CA ASP A 327 -15.49 7.46 -22.86
C ASP A 327 -14.28 6.67 -23.33
N VAL A 328 -13.44 7.27 -24.18
CA VAL A 328 -12.22 6.66 -24.69
C VAL A 328 -11.05 7.14 -23.86
N MET A 329 -10.46 6.22 -23.10
CA MET A 329 -9.30 6.49 -22.26
C MET A 329 -8.06 5.99 -22.97
N VAL A 330 -7.14 6.89 -23.28
CA VAL A 330 -5.81 6.59 -23.82
C VAL A 330 -4.81 6.81 -22.69
N ASP A 331 -4.43 5.73 -22.01
CA ASP A 331 -3.50 5.78 -20.89
C ASP A 331 -2.07 5.55 -21.39
N SER A 332 -1.18 6.51 -21.14
CA SER A 332 0.27 6.26 -21.27
C SER A 332 0.74 5.52 -20.02
N MET A 333 1.21 4.30 -20.21
CA MET A 333 1.67 3.39 -19.16
C MET A 333 3.18 3.24 -19.28
N ARG A 334 3.89 3.10 -18.16
CA ARG A 334 5.32 2.82 -18.24
C ARG A 334 5.57 1.31 -18.29
N GLY A 335 6.43 0.91 -19.21
CA GLY A 335 7.01 -0.43 -19.27
C GLY A 335 8.45 -0.43 -18.78
N ARG A 336 9.17 -1.53 -19.03
CA ARG A 336 10.54 -1.72 -18.53
C ARG A 336 11.54 -0.63 -18.94
N SER A 337 11.46 -0.17 -20.19
CA SER A 337 12.38 0.82 -20.76
C SER A 337 11.70 1.83 -21.69
N THR A 338 10.44 1.59 -22.03
CA THR A 338 9.63 2.43 -22.93
C THR A 338 8.23 2.61 -22.33
N THR A 339 7.58 3.71 -22.68
CA THR A 339 6.14 3.84 -22.45
C THR A 339 5.40 2.94 -23.43
N TRP A 340 4.31 2.34 -22.98
CA TRP A 340 3.34 1.63 -23.80
C TRP A 340 1.97 2.28 -23.58
N THR A 341 1.02 2.02 -24.48
CA THR A 341 -0.30 2.65 -24.42
C THR A 341 -1.36 1.61 -24.16
N ARG A 342 -2.25 1.92 -23.23
CA ARG A 342 -3.46 1.15 -22.97
C ARG A 342 -4.68 1.94 -23.40
N ILE A 343 -5.59 1.30 -24.13
CA ILE A 343 -6.90 1.88 -24.44
C ILE A 343 -7.99 1.16 -23.68
N ARG A 344 -8.82 1.93 -22.99
CA ARG A 344 -10.04 1.46 -22.34
C ARG A 344 -11.23 2.26 -22.84
N VAL A 345 -12.37 1.61 -23.01
CA VAL A 345 -13.62 2.23 -23.45
C VAL A 345 -14.68 2.07 -22.37
N ASN A 346 -15.27 3.18 -21.97
CA ASN A 346 -16.31 3.25 -20.97
C ASN A 346 -17.69 3.24 -21.64
N LEU A 347 -18.43 2.15 -21.51
CA LEU A 347 -19.72 1.98 -22.18
C LEU A 347 -20.89 2.63 -21.41
N ARG A 348 -20.63 3.65 -20.58
CA ARG A 348 -21.65 4.26 -19.69
C ARG A 348 -22.86 4.81 -20.46
N HIS A 349 -22.63 5.29 -21.68
CA HIS A 349 -23.65 5.86 -22.56
C HIS A 349 -24.28 4.83 -23.51
N VAL A 350 -23.78 3.59 -23.51
CA VAL A 350 -24.31 2.47 -24.31
C VAL A 350 -25.46 1.80 -23.54
N PRO A 351 -26.62 1.51 -24.18
CA PRO A 351 -27.72 0.75 -23.59
C PRO A 351 -27.24 -0.59 -23.02
N GLU A 352 -27.75 -1.00 -21.86
CA GLU A 352 -27.19 -2.15 -21.11
C GLU A 352 -27.25 -3.47 -21.88
N ASP A 353 -28.31 -3.66 -22.68
CA ASP A 353 -28.53 -4.82 -23.55
C ASP A 353 -27.65 -4.82 -24.82
N GLU A 354 -27.04 -3.68 -25.15
CA GLU A 354 -26.15 -3.51 -26.30
C GLU A 354 -24.66 -3.43 -25.91
N ARG A 355 -24.33 -3.47 -24.62
CA ARG A 355 -22.94 -3.40 -24.13
C ARG A 355 -22.17 -4.67 -24.50
N PRO A 356 -21.08 -4.57 -25.28
CA PRO A 356 -20.21 -5.70 -25.52
C PRO A 356 -19.52 -6.13 -24.21
N LEU A 357 -19.25 -7.43 -24.09
CA LEU A 357 -18.44 -7.97 -23.02
C LEU A 357 -16.96 -7.70 -23.29
N GLN A 358 -16.10 -7.91 -22.28
CA GLN A 358 -14.66 -7.90 -22.49
C GLN A 358 -14.28 -9.01 -23.50
N GLU A 359 -13.71 -8.61 -24.63
CA GLU A 359 -13.18 -9.49 -25.67
C GLU A 359 -11.65 -9.65 -25.52
N GLU A 360 -11.04 -10.50 -26.34
CA GLU A 360 -9.58 -10.49 -26.50
C GLU A 360 -9.11 -9.10 -26.96
N LEU A 361 -7.97 -8.66 -26.45
CA LEU A 361 -7.42 -7.36 -26.82
C LEU A 361 -7.04 -7.35 -28.30
N GLU A 362 -7.36 -6.26 -28.99
CA GLU A 362 -7.00 -6.06 -30.40
C GLU A 362 -5.48 -6.04 -30.62
N ILE A 363 -4.74 -5.73 -29.56
CA ILE A 363 -3.30 -5.87 -29.40
C ILE A 363 -3.06 -6.19 -27.92
N ASP A 364 -2.31 -7.24 -27.63
CA ASP A 364 -1.94 -7.64 -26.26
C ASP A 364 -0.42 -7.58 -26.10
N TYR A 365 0.11 -6.36 -26.06
CA TYR A 365 1.51 -6.13 -25.77
C TYR A 365 1.77 -6.29 -24.27
N ASP A 366 2.64 -7.24 -23.91
CA ASP A 366 3.18 -7.36 -22.57
C ASP A 366 4.54 -6.62 -22.48
N PRO A 367 4.64 -5.48 -21.78
CA PRO A 367 5.89 -4.74 -21.59
C PRO A 367 6.94 -5.50 -20.75
N TRP A 368 6.55 -6.63 -20.15
CA TRP A 368 7.39 -7.47 -19.29
C TRP A 368 7.64 -8.86 -19.88
N GLU A 369 7.25 -9.10 -21.13
CA GLU A 369 7.49 -10.38 -21.81
C GLU A 369 9.00 -10.69 -21.81
N GLY A 370 9.36 -11.87 -21.30
CA GLY A 370 10.75 -12.34 -21.24
C GLY A 370 11.58 -11.76 -20.09
N VAL A 371 10.98 -11.10 -19.09
CA VAL A 371 11.68 -10.76 -17.84
C VAL A 371 11.83 -12.00 -16.98
N GLU A 372 13.07 -12.50 -16.87
CA GLU A 372 13.45 -13.45 -15.83
C GLU A 372 13.61 -12.70 -14.50
N TRP A 373 12.67 -12.91 -13.59
CA TRP A 373 12.75 -12.42 -12.22
C TRP A 373 13.82 -13.21 -11.46
N PRO A 374 14.84 -12.57 -10.86
CA PRO A 374 15.80 -13.28 -10.03
C PRO A 374 15.08 -13.92 -8.84
N SER A 375 15.36 -15.21 -8.61
CA SER A 375 14.85 -16.01 -7.50
C SER A 375 15.30 -15.52 -6.13
#